data_AF-A0A6C2UCB2-F1
#
_entry.id   AF-A0A6C2UCB2-F1
#
_cell.length_a   1.000
_cell.length_b   1.000
_cell.length_c   1.000
_cell.angle_alpha   90.00
_cell.angle_beta   90.00
_cell.angle_gamma   90.00
#
_symmetry.space_group_name_H-M   'P 1'
#
loop_
_entity.id
_entity.type
_entity.pdbx_description
1 polymer ?
#
loop_
_entity_poly.entity_id
_entity_poly.type
_entity_poly.pdbx_seq_one_letter_code
_entity_poly.pdbx_strand_id
1 'polypeptide(L)'
;MNKVCKTIVATALLTAFAGTIPTAYGDKDGKGKKDAPNKKEHAKKEHAGKSVCEKCEKREQQERAKRKAAAEKNQREMLRRFDFDRDGKLSTPERQQMQSQLMVEQSQMEHQKLAEKHHMERQKLIETQRERYADLMQRHKAERDREVKAKLEAEKKKARIEADKKKKAEQKKEPKKDAPKKKKQPKNPAE
;
A
#
# COMPACT_ATOMS: atom_id res chain seq x y z
N MET A 1 -15.71 31.41 33.00
CA MET A 1 -15.09 32.61 32.38
C MET A 1 -13.58 32.47 32.56
N ASN A 2 -12.83 32.19 31.49
CA ASN A 2 -11.36 32.29 31.48
C ASN A 2 -10.93 32.53 30.04
N LYS A 3 -10.81 33.81 29.69
CA LYS A 3 -10.22 34.31 28.45
C LYS A 3 -8.80 34.75 28.79
N VAL A 4 -7.78 34.09 28.27
CA VAL A 4 -6.41 34.60 28.30
C VAL A 4 -5.77 34.32 26.94
N CYS A 5 -5.48 35.44 26.25
CA CYS A 5 -4.42 35.72 25.27
C CYS A 5 -4.16 34.68 24.16
N LYS A 6 -4.55 34.88 22.89
CA LYS A 6 -4.00 35.85 21.91
C LYS A 6 -2.48 36.05 22.02
N THR A 7 -1.75 35.20 21.30
CA THR A 7 -0.41 35.53 20.79
C THR A 7 -0.33 35.06 19.34
N ILE A 8 -0.48 36.03 18.44
CA ILE A 8 -0.25 35.93 17.01
C ILE A 8 1.27 36.01 16.84
N VAL A 9 1.92 34.94 16.39
CA VAL A 9 3.27 35.02 15.81
C VAL A 9 3.10 34.92 14.31
N ALA A 10 2.91 36.08 13.70
CA ALA A 10 3.11 36.30 12.28
C ALA A 10 4.62 36.49 12.06
N THR A 11 5.28 35.46 11.55
CA THR A 11 6.59 35.61 10.91
C THR A 11 6.45 35.20 9.47
N ALA A 12 6.16 36.21 8.65
CA ALA A 12 6.35 36.19 7.21
C ALA A 12 7.84 36.00 6.92
N LEU A 13 8.17 34.93 6.19
CA LEU A 13 9.45 34.79 5.52
C LEU A 13 9.16 34.58 4.03
N LEU A 14 8.87 35.72 3.39
CA LEU A 14 9.01 35.92 1.96
C LEU A 14 10.51 35.96 1.65
N THR A 15 11.03 34.91 1.04
CA THR A 15 12.25 34.98 0.23
C THR A 15 11.91 34.53 -1.18
N ALA A 16 11.98 35.51 -2.08
CA ALA A 16 11.76 35.39 -3.50
C ALA A 16 12.74 34.40 -4.14
N PHE A 17 12.22 33.45 -4.90
CA PHE A 17 12.94 32.86 -6.03
C PHE A 17 12.26 33.34 -7.31
N ALA A 18 12.62 34.57 -7.70
CA ALA A 18 12.48 35.05 -9.06
C ALA A 18 13.69 34.52 -9.84
N GLY A 19 13.45 33.65 -10.81
CA GLY A 19 14.51 32.99 -11.58
C GLY A 19 14.00 32.50 -12.94
N THR A 20 13.81 33.45 -13.85
CA THR A 20 14.02 33.35 -15.30
C THR A 20 13.25 32.28 -16.08
N ILE A 21 12.14 32.74 -16.67
CA ILE A 21 11.59 32.26 -17.94
C ILE A 21 12.56 32.67 -19.06
N PRO A 22 13.06 31.78 -19.93
CA PRO A 22 13.60 32.18 -21.22
C PRO A 22 12.46 32.31 -22.22
N THR A 23 11.93 33.52 -22.36
CA THR A 23 11.27 33.99 -23.59
C THR A 23 12.31 34.54 -24.55
N ALA A 24 12.14 34.19 -25.82
CA ALA A 24 12.58 34.92 -27.02
C ALA A 24 14.08 34.93 -27.35
N TYR A 25 14.40 34.25 -28.46
CA TYR A 25 15.12 34.89 -29.56
C TYR A 25 14.34 34.61 -30.85
N GLY A 26 13.96 35.68 -31.53
CA GLY A 26 13.48 35.67 -32.90
C GLY A 26 14.52 36.33 -33.81
N ASP A 27 14.54 35.92 -35.06
CA ASP A 27 14.99 36.68 -36.24
C ASP A 27 14.39 35.91 -37.44
N LYS A 28 13.41 36.47 -38.15
CA LYS A 28 13.50 37.42 -39.26
C LYS A 28 14.18 36.85 -40.51
N ASP A 29 13.56 37.22 -41.63
CA ASP A 29 14.03 37.18 -43.01
C ASP A 29 13.76 35.90 -43.83
N GLY A 30 12.64 35.99 -44.55
CA GLY A 30 12.46 35.63 -45.95
C GLY A 30 13.53 34.78 -46.64
N LYS A 31 13.09 33.67 -47.21
CA LYS A 31 13.06 33.44 -48.66
C LYS A 31 12.45 32.06 -48.91
N GLY A 32 11.47 32.02 -49.80
CA GLY A 32 10.96 30.75 -50.30
C GLY A 32 12.07 29.94 -50.94
N LYS A 33 12.12 28.66 -50.57
CA LYS A 33 12.47 27.59 -51.49
C LYS A 33 11.49 26.45 -51.26
N LYS A 34 10.67 26.20 -52.28
CA LYS A 34 9.93 24.96 -52.45
C LYS A 34 10.97 23.89 -52.77
N ASP A 35 11.59 23.32 -51.75
CA ASP A 35 12.42 22.14 -51.94
C ASP A 35 11.51 20.92 -51.90
N ALA A 36 11.23 20.42 -53.10
CA ALA A 36 10.51 19.20 -53.36
C ALA A 36 11.24 18.00 -52.69
N PRO A 37 10.58 17.23 -51.81
CA PRO A 37 11.07 15.91 -51.48
C PRO A 37 10.74 14.94 -52.63
N ASN A 38 11.75 14.77 -53.48
CA ASN A 38 12.21 13.47 -53.99
C ASN A 38 11.13 12.43 -54.28
N LYS A 39 10.74 12.39 -55.54
CA LYS A 39 9.97 11.34 -56.20
C LYS A 39 10.81 10.07 -56.27
N LYS A 40 10.94 9.33 -55.16
CA LYS A 40 11.43 7.94 -55.18
C LYS A 40 10.64 7.08 -54.20
N GLU A 41 9.90 6.15 -54.80
CA GLU A 41 9.54 4.86 -54.23
C GLU A 41 8.59 4.86 -53.03
N HIS A 42 7.35 5.33 -53.25
CA HIS A 42 6.21 4.62 -52.67
C HIS A 42 5.97 3.37 -53.52
N ALA A 43 6.77 2.34 -53.26
CA ALA A 43 6.40 0.98 -53.60
C ALA A 43 4.98 0.74 -53.06
N LYS A 44 4.06 0.43 -53.98
CA LYS A 44 2.76 -0.16 -53.68
C LYS A 44 2.99 -1.33 -52.72
N LYS A 45 2.82 -1.10 -51.42
CA LYS A 45 2.40 -2.18 -50.52
C LYS A 45 0.90 -2.29 -50.74
N GLU A 46 0.57 -3.03 -51.78
CA GLU A 46 -0.73 -3.68 -51.90
C GLU A 46 -0.96 -4.37 -50.56
N HIS A 47 -1.86 -3.82 -49.77
CA HIS A 47 -2.37 -4.53 -48.60
C HIS A 47 -3.02 -5.78 -49.15
N ALA A 48 -2.29 -6.90 -49.06
CA ALA A 48 -2.82 -8.23 -49.30
C ALA A 48 -4.17 -8.30 -48.58
N GLY A 49 -5.22 -8.42 -49.38
CA GLY A 49 -6.60 -8.53 -48.93
C GLY A 49 -6.71 -9.75 -48.04
N LYS A 50 -6.52 -9.55 -46.74
CA LYS A 50 -7.07 -10.45 -45.73
C LYS A 50 -8.57 -10.24 -45.85
N SER A 51 -9.25 -11.10 -46.59
CA SER A 51 -10.70 -11.17 -46.52
C SER A 51 -11.04 -11.25 -45.04
N VAL A 52 -11.76 -10.26 -44.53
CA VAL A 52 -12.25 -10.32 -43.16
C VAL A 52 -13.09 -11.58 -43.13
N CYS A 53 -12.71 -12.56 -42.30
CA CYS A 53 -13.46 -13.81 -42.30
C CYS A 53 -14.92 -13.48 -41.91
N GLU A 54 -15.88 -14.21 -42.48
CA GLU A 54 -17.31 -13.93 -42.31
C GLU A 54 -17.71 -13.81 -40.82
N LYS A 55 -17.02 -14.55 -39.94
CA LYS A 55 -17.20 -14.49 -38.48
C LYS A 55 -16.75 -13.15 -37.87
N CYS A 56 -15.67 -12.56 -38.38
CA CYS A 56 -15.18 -11.25 -37.94
C CYS A 56 -16.12 -10.12 -38.40
N GLU A 57 -16.64 -10.17 -39.63
CA GLU A 57 -17.63 -9.20 -40.12
C GLU A 57 -18.93 -9.26 -39.32
N LYS A 58 -19.43 -10.46 -39.02
CA LYS A 58 -20.62 -10.64 -38.15
C LYS A 58 -20.41 -10.05 -36.76
N ARG A 59 -19.22 -10.21 -36.17
CA ARG A 59 -18.89 -9.62 -34.86
C ARG A 59 -18.83 -8.09 -34.93
N GLU A 60 -18.26 -7.53 -35.99
CA GLU A 60 -18.21 -6.07 -36.18
C GLU A 60 -19.59 -5.48 -36.42
N GLN A 61 -20.43 -6.13 -37.24
CA GLN A 61 -21.83 -5.73 -37.45
C GLN A 61 -22.61 -5.78 -36.14
N GLN A 62 -22.40 -6.81 -35.32
CA GLN A 62 -23.04 -6.94 -34.01
C GLN A 62 -22.58 -5.84 -33.04
N GLU A 63 -21.28 -5.53 -32.99
CA GLU A 63 -20.76 -4.41 -32.18
C GLU A 63 -21.25 -3.05 -32.69
N ARG A 64 -21.34 -2.86 -34.01
CA ARG A 64 -21.89 -1.65 -34.62
C ARG A 64 -23.38 -1.50 -34.31
N ALA A 65 -24.15 -2.59 -34.35
CA ALA A 65 -25.55 -2.62 -33.95
C ALA A 65 -25.72 -2.30 -32.46
N LYS A 66 -24.88 -2.86 -31.57
CA LYS A 66 -24.87 -2.53 -30.14
C LYS A 66 -24.54 -1.07 -29.89
N ARG A 67 -23.54 -0.51 -30.56
CA ARG A 67 -23.17 0.91 -30.44
C ARG A 67 -24.28 1.82 -30.93
N LYS A 68 -24.94 1.50 -32.04
CA LYS A 68 -26.11 2.24 -32.53
C LYS A 68 -27.26 2.18 -31.53
N ALA A 69 -27.61 0.99 -31.04
CA ALA A 69 -28.66 0.83 -30.03
C ALA A 69 -28.35 1.60 -28.73
N ALA A 70 -27.09 1.60 -28.29
CA ALA A 70 -26.65 2.40 -27.13
C ALA A 70 -26.72 3.91 -27.41
N ALA A 71 -26.31 4.35 -28.60
CA ALA A 71 -26.40 5.75 -29.01
C ALA A 71 -27.86 6.23 -29.07
N GLU A 72 -28.76 5.43 -29.64
CA GLU A 72 -30.21 5.74 -29.70
C GLU A 72 -30.83 5.79 -28.31
N LYS A 73 -30.45 4.85 -27.41
CA LYS A 73 -30.90 4.87 -26.01
C LYS A 73 -30.44 6.14 -25.30
N ASN A 74 -29.16 6.50 -25.45
CA ASN A 74 -28.61 7.70 -24.85
C ASN A 74 -29.26 8.95 -25.43
N GLN A 75 -29.43 9.04 -26.75
CA GLN A 75 -30.13 10.16 -27.39
C GLN A 75 -31.55 10.32 -26.86
N ARG A 76 -32.29 9.21 -26.72
CA ARG A 76 -33.65 9.23 -26.15
C ARG A 76 -33.67 9.70 -24.70
N GLU A 77 -32.66 9.31 -23.91
CA GLU A 77 -32.55 9.76 -22.52
C GLU A 77 -32.18 11.25 -22.43
N MET A 78 -31.29 11.73 -23.29
CA MET A 78 -30.92 13.15 -23.34
C MET A 78 -32.09 14.03 -23.79
N LEU A 79 -32.82 13.61 -24.84
CA LEU A 79 -34.05 14.29 -25.27
C LEU A 79 -35.05 14.35 -24.11
N ARG A 80 -35.31 13.24 -23.42
CA ARG A 80 -36.22 13.24 -22.25
C ARG A 80 -35.83 14.21 -21.13
N ARG A 81 -34.54 14.49 -20.94
CA ARG A 81 -34.04 15.35 -19.86
C ARG A 81 -33.94 16.83 -20.26
N PHE A 82 -33.70 17.12 -21.53
CA PHE A 82 -33.30 18.46 -22.00
C PHE A 82 -34.11 19.03 -23.16
N ASP A 83 -34.96 18.24 -23.83
CA ASP A 83 -35.89 18.70 -24.87
C ASP A 83 -37.15 19.26 -24.19
N PHE A 84 -37.16 20.57 -23.92
CA PHE A 84 -38.24 21.23 -23.18
C PHE A 84 -39.39 21.65 -24.11
N ASP A 85 -39.09 21.97 -25.36
CA ASP A 85 -40.08 22.37 -26.37
C ASP A 85 -40.73 21.16 -27.08
N ARG A 86 -40.21 19.94 -26.84
CA ARG A 86 -40.69 18.66 -27.37
C ARG A 86 -40.61 18.60 -28.90
N ASP A 87 -39.64 19.31 -29.48
CA ASP A 87 -39.41 19.33 -30.92
C ASP A 87 -38.67 18.06 -31.42
N GLY A 88 -38.21 17.23 -30.49
CA GLY A 88 -37.49 15.99 -30.77
C GLY A 88 -36.01 16.20 -31.08
N LYS A 89 -35.48 17.39 -30.85
CA LYS A 89 -34.09 17.80 -31.08
C LYS A 89 -33.58 18.54 -29.83
N LEU A 90 -32.29 18.84 -29.84
CA LEU A 90 -31.68 19.70 -28.82
C LEU A 90 -31.23 20.99 -29.49
N SER A 91 -31.89 22.07 -29.11
CA SER A 91 -31.51 23.42 -29.51
C SER A 91 -30.13 23.79 -28.93
N THR A 92 -29.53 24.87 -29.43
CA THR A 92 -28.26 25.38 -28.91
C THR A 92 -28.28 25.72 -27.42
N PRO A 93 -29.31 26.38 -26.84
CA PRO A 93 -29.36 26.64 -25.40
C PRO A 93 -29.51 25.36 -24.58
N GLU A 94 -30.32 24.38 -25.03
CA GLU A 94 -30.50 23.11 -24.32
C GLU A 94 -29.20 22.28 -24.28
N ARG A 95 -28.42 22.30 -25.38
CA ARG A 95 -27.08 21.68 -25.40
C ARG A 95 -26.10 22.33 -24.44
N GLN A 96 -26.16 23.65 -24.26
CA GLN A 96 -25.31 24.36 -23.30
C GLN A 96 -25.69 24.00 -21.86
N GLN A 97 -26.99 23.94 -21.56
CA GLN A 97 -27.47 23.49 -20.24
C GLN A 97 -27.08 22.04 -19.93
N MET A 98 -27.17 21.16 -20.92
CA MET A 98 -26.71 19.79 -20.81
C MET A 98 -25.20 19.72 -20.48
N GLN A 99 -24.36 20.45 -21.21
CA GLN A 99 -22.92 20.46 -20.98
C GLN A 99 -22.57 21.02 -19.59
N SER A 100 -23.23 22.09 -19.15
CA SER A 100 -22.98 22.67 -17.83
C SER A 100 -23.37 21.72 -16.70
N GLN A 101 -24.51 21.04 -16.80
CA GLN A 101 -24.94 20.04 -15.82
C GLN A 101 -23.97 18.85 -15.78
N LEU A 102 -23.58 18.31 -16.93
CA LEU A 102 -22.62 17.21 -17.00
C LEU A 102 -21.26 17.60 -16.40
N MET A 103 -20.80 18.84 -16.61
CA MET A 103 -19.56 19.33 -16.01
C MET A 103 -19.65 19.40 -14.47
N VAL A 104 -20.77 19.89 -13.94
CA VAL A 104 -21.02 19.94 -12.50
C VAL A 104 -21.11 18.54 -11.91
N GLU A 105 -21.87 17.63 -12.54
CA GLU A 105 -21.97 16.23 -12.11
C GLU A 105 -20.61 15.54 -12.13
N GLN A 106 -19.82 15.73 -13.19
CA GLN A 106 -18.45 15.20 -13.28
C GLN A 106 -17.57 15.71 -12.15
N SER A 107 -17.59 17.02 -11.89
CA SER A 107 -16.83 17.63 -10.79
C SER A 107 -17.25 17.07 -9.43
N GLN A 108 -18.55 16.89 -9.20
CA GLN A 108 -19.07 16.29 -7.96
C GLN A 108 -18.63 14.83 -7.82
N MET A 109 -18.72 14.04 -8.89
CA MET A 109 -18.28 12.64 -8.91
C MET A 109 -16.77 12.52 -8.67
N GLU A 110 -15.97 13.40 -9.24
CA GLU A 110 -14.52 13.46 -8.98
C GLU A 110 -14.23 13.82 -7.53
N HIS A 111 -14.95 14.79 -6.97
CA HIS A 111 -14.83 15.16 -5.57
C HIS A 111 -15.21 13.99 -4.64
N GLN A 112 -16.28 13.26 -4.95
CA GLN A 112 -16.70 12.07 -4.21
C GLN A 112 -15.64 10.97 -4.28
N LYS A 113 -15.13 10.64 -5.47
CA LYS A 113 -14.04 9.65 -5.63
C LYS A 113 -12.79 10.04 -4.86
N LEU A 114 -12.45 11.33 -4.84
CA LEU A 114 -11.31 11.82 -4.08
C LEU A 114 -11.56 11.69 -2.56
N ALA A 115 -12.76 12.04 -2.09
CA ALA A 115 -13.16 11.89 -0.70
C ALA A 115 -13.13 10.41 -0.25
N GLU A 116 -13.60 9.49 -1.08
CA GLU A 116 -13.52 8.04 -0.86
C GLU A 116 -12.07 7.56 -0.77
N LYS A 117 -11.20 7.99 -1.69
CA LYS A 117 -9.76 7.68 -1.65
C LYS A 117 -9.13 8.12 -0.32
N HIS A 118 -9.39 9.36 0.10
CA HIS A 118 -8.89 9.85 1.38
C HIS A 118 -9.48 9.11 2.58
N HIS A 119 -10.75 8.71 2.51
CA HIS A 119 -11.36 7.89 3.56
C HIS A 119 -10.67 6.53 3.67
N MET A 120 -10.44 5.85 2.54
CA MET A 120 -9.71 4.58 2.51
C MET A 120 -8.28 4.73 3.02
N GLU A 121 -7.58 5.79 2.64
CA GLU A 121 -6.23 6.08 3.12
C GLU A 121 -6.19 6.31 4.64
N ARG A 122 -7.16 7.06 5.18
CA ARG A 122 -7.31 7.23 6.63
C ARG A 122 -7.58 5.91 7.34
N GLN A 123 -8.42 5.04 6.76
CA GLN A 123 -8.71 3.72 7.34
C GLN A 123 -7.46 2.83 7.37
N LYS A 124 -6.70 2.78 6.28
CA LYS A 124 -5.42 2.04 6.23
C LYS A 124 -4.44 2.57 7.28
N LEU A 125 -4.35 3.89 7.44
CA LEU A 125 -3.50 4.47 8.47
C LEU A 125 -3.95 4.05 9.88
N ILE A 126 -5.25 4.06 10.17
CA ILE A 126 -5.79 3.62 11.46
C ILE A 126 -5.49 2.14 11.71
N GLU A 127 -5.65 1.30 10.70
CA GLU A 127 -5.38 -0.13 10.77
C GLU A 127 -3.90 -0.42 11.05
N THR A 128 -2.99 0.20 10.29
CA THR A 128 -1.53 0.06 10.52
C THR A 128 -1.13 0.54 11.92
N GLN A 129 -1.76 1.59 12.46
CA GLN A 129 -1.52 2.03 13.83
C GLN A 129 -2.00 1.00 14.87
N ARG A 130 -3.18 0.40 14.64
CA ARG A 130 -3.72 -0.67 15.50
C ARG A 130 -2.83 -1.90 15.48
N GLU A 131 -2.35 -2.31 14.32
CA GLU A 131 -1.41 -3.43 14.16
C GLU A 131 -0.10 -3.18 14.89
N ARG A 132 0.50 -1.99 14.71
CA ARG A 132 1.73 -1.60 15.43
C ARG A 132 1.52 -1.63 16.95
N TYR A 133 0.38 -1.14 17.42
CA TYR A 133 0.06 -1.18 18.85
C TYR A 133 -0.14 -2.62 19.34
N ALA A 134 -0.82 -3.47 18.56
CA ALA A 134 -1.01 -4.87 18.90
C ALA A 134 0.31 -5.65 18.98
N ASP A 135 1.22 -5.46 18.03
CA ASP A 135 2.56 -6.06 18.02
C ASP A 135 3.38 -5.60 19.23
N LEU A 136 3.38 -4.30 19.55
CA LEU A 136 4.04 -3.78 20.75
C LEU A 136 3.50 -4.45 22.03
N MET A 137 2.18 -4.59 22.14
CA MET A 137 1.54 -5.26 23.29
C MET A 137 1.88 -6.76 23.35
N GLN A 138 1.99 -7.43 22.21
CA GLN A 138 2.42 -8.84 22.15
C GLN A 138 3.88 -9.00 22.58
N ARG A 139 4.77 -8.10 22.15
CA ARG A 139 6.18 -8.10 22.57
C ARG A 139 6.32 -7.93 24.07
N HIS A 140 5.63 -6.96 24.67
CA HIS A 140 5.65 -6.79 26.12
C HIS A 140 5.09 -7.99 26.87
N LYS A 141 4.04 -8.64 26.36
CA LYS A 141 3.53 -9.88 26.94
C LYS A 141 4.59 -10.99 26.87
N ALA A 142 5.19 -11.20 25.70
CA ALA A 142 6.22 -12.22 25.51
C ALA A 142 7.47 -11.97 26.37
N GLU A 143 7.87 -10.72 26.55
CA GLU A 143 8.97 -10.35 27.46
C GLU A 143 8.65 -10.72 28.91
N ARG A 144 7.44 -10.38 29.39
CA ARG A 144 7.01 -10.79 30.74
C ARG A 144 6.96 -12.31 30.88
N ASP A 145 6.45 -13.02 29.89
CA ASP A 145 6.39 -14.49 29.91
C ASP A 145 7.80 -15.10 29.93
N ARG A 146 8.75 -14.53 29.18
CA ARG A 146 10.17 -14.93 29.21
C ARG A 146 10.81 -14.65 30.57
N GLU A 147 10.53 -13.49 31.16
CA GLU A 147 11.06 -13.12 32.48
C GLU A 147 10.54 -14.06 33.58
N VAL A 148 9.23 -14.33 33.58
CA VAL A 148 8.60 -15.29 34.51
C VAL A 148 9.21 -16.68 34.33
N LYS A 149 9.37 -17.14 33.08
CA LYS A 149 9.99 -18.44 32.80
C LYS A 149 11.44 -18.49 33.29
N ALA A 150 12.23 -17.45 33.05
CA ALA A 150 13.61 -17.37 33.50
C ALA A 150 13.73 -17.39 35.04
N LYS A 151 12.85 -16.65 35.74
CA LYS A 151 12.79 -16.68 37.21
C LYS A 151 12.46 -18.07 37.73
N LEU A 152 11.45 -18.73 37.15
CA LEU A 152 11.04 -20.07 37.55
C LEU A 152 12.13 -21.13 37.29
N GLU A 153 12.86 -21.02 36.18
CA GLU A 153 14.02 -21.87 35.92
C GLU A 153 15.19 -21.60 36.88
N ALA A 154 15.45 -20.33 37.21
CA ALA A 154 16.47 -19.96 38.18
C ALA A 154 16.14 -20.50 39.58
N GLU A 155 14.88 -20.41 40.01
CA GLU A 155 14.41 -20.99 41.27
C GLU A 155 14.53 -22.52 41.28
N LYS A 156 14.13 -23.20 40.19
CA LYS A 156 14.33 -24.65 40.05
C LYS A 156 15.81 -25.03 40.13
N LYS A 157 16.71 -24.25 39.51
CA LYS A 157 18.16 -24.46 39.60
C LYS A 157 18.68 -24.27 41.02
N LYS A 158 18.25 -23.20 41.71
CA LYS A 158 18.60 -22.94 43.12
C LYS A 158 18.16 -24.11 44.01
N ALA A 159 16.93 -24.57 43.87
CA ALA A 159 16.39 -25.70 44.63
C ALA A 159 17.16 -27.00 44.38
N ARG A 160 17.57 -27.28 43.12
CA ARG A 160 18.43 -28.43 42.80
C ARG A 160 19.79 -28.34 43.48
N ILE A 161 20.45 -27.17 43.39
CA ILE A 161 21.76 -26.94 44.03
C ILE A 161 21.64 -27.12 45.55
N GLU A 162 20.57 -26.62 46.17
CA GLU A 162 20.33 -26.75 47.60
C GLU A 162 20.09 -28.22 48.01
N ALA A 163 19.29 -28.96 47.23
CA ALA A 163 19.06 -30.38 47.46
C ALA A 163 20.37 -31.20 47.34
N ASP A 164 21.21 -30.90 46.34
CA ASP A 164 22.50 -31.57 46.17
C ASP A 164 23.47 -31.25 47.31
N LYS A 165 23.49 -30.00 47.79
CA LYS A 165 24.26 -29.61 48.99
C LYS A 165 23.79 -30.38 50.23
N LYS A 166 22.48 -30.51 50.42
CA LYS A 166 21.90 -31.26 51.55
C LYS A 166 22.28 -32.74 51.50
N LYS A 167 22.16 -33.39 50.32
CA LYS A 167 22.58 -34.79 50.12
C LYS A 167 24.06 -35.01 50.42
N LYS A 168 24.94 -34.10 49.96
CA LYS A 168 26.39 -34.16 50.26
C LYS A 168 26.68 -34.00 51.76
N ALA A 169 25.91 -33.17 52.47
CA ALA A 169 26.06 -32.98 53.91
C ALA A 169 25.59 -34.21 54.71
N GLU A 170 24.55 -34.91 54.26
CA GLU A 170 24.07 -36.17 54.85
C GLU A 170 25.08 -37.31 54.64
N GLN A 171 25.64 -37.46 53.44
CA GLN A 171 26.68 -38.48 53.15
C GLN A 171 27.98 -38.28 53.97
N LYS A 172 28.30 -37.03 54.36
CA LYS A 172 29.47 -36.73 55.21
C LYS A 172 29.26 -37.07 56.68
N LYS A 173 28.03 -37.36 57.12
CA LYS A 173 27.69 -37.68 58.52
C LYS A 173 27.61 -39.19 58.80
N GLU A 174 27.82 -40.05 57.81
CA GLU A 174 27.94 -41.49 58.04
C GLU A 174 29.31 -41.83 58.68
N PRO A 175 29.35 -42.49 59.85
CA PRO A 175 30.60 -42.80 60.54
C PRO A 175 31.37 -43.90 59.80
N LYS A 176 32.68 -43.72 59.65
CA LYS A 176 33.63 -44.78 59.26
C LYS A 176 33.52 -45.95 60.23
N LYS A 177 32.75 -46.98 59.89
CA LYS A 177 32.82 -48.27 60.55
C LYS A 177 33.91 -49.12 59.90
N ASP A 178 34.80 -49.57 60.79
CA ASP A 178 35.61 -50.79 60.73
C ASP A 178 36.86 -50.80 59.84
N ALA A 179 37.98 -50.46 60.49
CA ALA A 179 39.33 -50.82 60.05
C ALA A 179 39.57 -52.34 60.24
N PRO A 180 40.12 -53.07 59.25
CA PRO A 180 40.45 -54.48 59.43
C PRO A 180 41.71 -54.63 60.29
N LYS A 181 41.56 -55.33 61.43
CA LYS A 181 42.67 -55.76 62.31
C LYS A 181 43.67 -56.63 61.53
N LYS A 182 44.95 -56.22 61.56
CA LYS A 182 46.13 -57.01 61.13
C LYS A 182 46.09 -58.42 61.74
N LYS A 183 45.96 -59.45 60.91
CA LYS A 183 46.32 -60.84 61.27
C LYS A 183 47.85 -60.96 61.26
N LYS A 184 48.45 -61.08 62.45
CA LYS A 184 49.83 -61.58 62.62
C LYS A 184 49.92 -62.98 62.04
N GLN A 185 50.82 -63.22 61.09
CA GLN A 185 51.24 -64.56 60.71
C GLN A 185 52.15 -65.13 61.81
N PRO A 186 51.95 -66.36 62.29
CA PRO A 186 52.92 -67.04 63.14
C PRO A 186 54.13 -67.49 62.32
N LYS A 187 55.32 -67.23 62.85
CA LYS A 187 56.59 -67.81 62.38
C LYS A 187 56.58 -69.29 62.73
N ASN A 188 56.80 -70.17 61.74
CA ASN A 188 57.16 -71.56 62.00
C ASN A 188 58.68 -71.73 61.92
N PRO A 189 59.29 -72.56 62.80
CA PRO A 189 60.72 -72.81 62.82
C PRO A 189 61.16 -73.96 61.89
N ALA A 190 62.41 -73.83 61.45
CA ALA A 190 63.39 -74.78 60.92
C ALA A 190 63.02 -76.25 60.64
N GLU A 191 63.44 -76.70 59.45
CA GLU A 191 64.34 -77.86 59.24
C GLU A 191 65.37 -77.48 58.15
#